data_AF-A0A948EAV4-F1
#
_entry.id   AF-A0A948EAV4-F1
#
_cell.length_a   1.000
_cell.length_b   1.000
_cell.length_c   1.000
_cell.angle_alpha   90.00
_cell.angle_beta   90.00
_cell.angle_gamma   90.00
#
_symmetry.space_group_name_H-M   'P 1'
#
loop_
_entity.id
_entity.type
_entity.pdbx_description
1 polymer ?
#
loop_
_entity_poly.entity_id
_entity_poly.type
_entity_poly.pdbx_seq_one_letter_code
_entity_poly.pdbx_strand_id
1 'polypeptide(L)'
;MNNLTLGLLFVVIALGAPHAGAAPLPKVPKASAPKPAVATGATKPATAAALPATASPRALPAAKSPAATRSYPVSSNLSTTPPTDLSLAVAISKALKKSPSMTIATLKIEDSRQRLEAERRNILPKFTLSANVMRWDSALQFSLGTPTTTTPPADCPIGCLTFLGELFGSFDMGNLRDIYTQQYTVQVAQPITGAFAILQMIKARKIDVKVAELEQQLSAHEARYKTIAAYIQALQAMEYLKITRKSEALIRQHLKRAQLFYKADVLS
;
A
#
# COMPACT_ATOMS: atom_id res chain seq x y z
N MET A 1 4.07 -36.03 -3.02
CA MET A 1 3.82 -35.35 -1.74
C MET A 1 2.37 -34.92 -1.75
N ASN A 2 1.57 -35.43 -0.81
CA ASN A 2 0.10 -35.39 -0.86
C ASN A 2 -0.42 -33.97 -0.59
N ASN A 3 -1.24 -33.45 -1.51
CA ASN A 3 -1.98 -32.20 -1.32
C ASN A 3 -3.18 -32.48 -0.38
N LEU A 4 -2.96 -32.30 0.92
CA LEU A 4 -4.04 -32.31 1.91
C LEU A 4 -4.73 -30.93 1.89
N THR A 5 -5.85 -30.84 1.20
CA THR A 5 -6.75 -29.69 1.22
C THR A 5 -7.43 -29.61 2.60
N LEU A 6 -6.83 -28.87 3.54
CA LEU A 6 -7.48 -28.53 4.80
C LEU A 6 -8.65 -27.56 4.54
N GLY A 7 -9.87 -28.05 4.74
CA GLY A 7 -11.06 -27.22 4.77
C GLY A 7 -11.01 -26.24 5.94
N LEU A 8 -11.14 -24.95 5.64
CA LEU A 8 -11.22 -23.89 6.65
C LEU A 8 -12.62 -23.92 7.26
N LEU A 9 -12.76 -24.43 8.48
CA LEU A 9 -14.01 -24.40 9.23
C LEU A 9 -14.16 -23.00 9.86
N PHE A 10 -15.02 -22.16 9.28
CA PHE A 10 -15.43 -20.90 9.90
C PHE A 10 -16.67 -21.13 10.75
N VAL A 11 -16.56 -20.95 12.06
CA VAL A 11 -17.74 -20.88 12.94
C VAL A 11 -18.22 -19.44 12.93
N VAL A 12 -19.27 -19.15 12.16
CA VAL A 12 -19.96 -17.85 12.17
C VAL A 12 -21.12 -17.95 13.16
N ILE A 13 -20.94 -17.40 14.36
CA ILE A 13 -22.04 -17.23 15.31
C ILE A 13 -22.75 -15.93 14.93
N ALA A 14 -23.78 -16.02 14.10
CA ALA A 14 -24.65 -14.89 13.77
C ALA A 14 -25.75 -14.79 14.83
N LEU A 15 -25.55 -13.98 15.88
CA LEU A 15 -26.65 -13.52 16.73
C LEU A 15 -27.39 -12.40 15.99
N GLY A 16 -28.29 -12.76 15.08
CA GLY A 16 -29.23 -11.83 14.47
C GLY A 16 -30.53 -11.87 15.25
N ALA A 17 -30.76 -10.89 16.14
CA ALA A 17 -32.08 -10.66 16.69
C ALA A 17 -32.87 -9.76 15.71
N PRO A 18 -33.93 -10.25 15.04
CA PRO A 18 -34.84 -9.37 14.33
C PRO A 18 -35.64 -8.57 15.35
N HIS A 19 -35.26 -7.33 15.63
CA HIS A 19 -36.14 -6.41 16.36
C HIS A 19 -37.26 -5.93 15.43
N ALA A 20 -38.27 -6.78 15.24
CA ALA A 20 -39.57 -6.40 14.73
C ALA A 20 -40.35 -5.74 15.88
N GLY A 21 -40.18 -4.43 16.05
CA GLY A 21 -40.88 -3.69 17.11
C GLY A 21 -40.13 -2.47 17.60
N ALA A 22 -39.64 -1.62 16.71
CA ALA A 22 -39.21 -0.28 17.10
C ALA A 22 -40.47 0.61 17.14
N ALA A 23 -40.86 1.01 18.35
CA ALA A 23 -41.84 2.07 18.57
C ALA A 23 -41.47 3.32 17.76
N PRO A 24 -42.46 4.09 17.26
CA PRO A 24 -42.20 5.26 16.42
C PRO A 24 -41.37 6.28 17.20
N LEU A 25 -40.12 6.45 16.77
CA LEU A 25 -39.21 7.46 17.32
C LEU A 25 -39.79 8.87 17.10
N PRO A 26 -39.57 9.82 18.05
CA PRO A 26 -40.00 11.20 17.92
C PRO A 26 -39.35 11.87 16.70
N LYS A 27 -40.14 12.71 16.01
CA LYS A 27 -39.72 13.50 14.84
C LYS A 27 -38.46 14.31 15.16
N VAL A 28 -37.31 13.84 14.70
CA VAL A 28 -36.05 14.61 14.73
C VAL A 28 -36.12 15.68 13.63
N PRO A 29 -35.77 16.95 13.92
CA PRO A 29 -35.75 18.02 12.93
C PRO A 29 -34.76 17.73 11.80
N LYS A 30 -35.16 18.09 10.56
CA LYS A 30 -34.36 18.01 9.33
C LYS A 30 -32.99 18.70 9.53
N ALA A 31 -31.97 17.91 9.85
CA ALA A 31 -30.58 18.30 9.67
C ALA A 31 -30.17 17.97 8.23
N SER A 32 -29.54 18.94 7.58
CA SER A 32 -29.01 18.90 6.23
C SER A 32 -28.09 17.69 6.00
N ALA A 33 -28.31 17.00 4.88
CA ALA A 33 -27.57 15.82 4.49
C ALA A 33 -26.07 16.11 4.25
N PRO A 34 -25.14 15.35 4.85
CA PRO A 34 -23.75 15.33 4.40
C PRO A 34 -23.64 14.52 3.09
N LYS A 35 -22.90 15.11 2.15
CA LYS A 35 -22.55 14.58 0.83
C LYS A 35 -21.89 13.19 0.94
N PRO A 36 -22.32 12.17 0.18
CA PRO A 36 -21.73 10.84 0.26
C PRO A 36 -20.30 10.84 -0.29
N ALA A 37 -19.34 10.44 0.54
CA ALA A 37 -18.00 10.10 0.10
C ALA A 37 -18.06 8.74 -0.62
N VAL A 38 -17.70 8.75 -1.91
CA VAL A 38 -17.53 7.57 -2.73
C VAL A 38 -16.35 6.75 -2.19
N ALA A 39 -16.66 5.66 -1.47
CA ALA A 39 -15.70 4.64 -1.11
C ALA A 39 -15.68 3.56 -2.20
N THR A 40 -14.86 3.76 -3.24
CA THR A 40 -14.43 2.69 -4.14
C THR A 40 -13.49 1.76 -3.39
N GLY A 41 -14.05 0.70 -2.82
CA GLY A 41 -13.32 -0.41 -2.19
C GLY A 41 -13.74 -1.74 -2.80
N ALA A 42 -13.36 -1.99 -4.06
CA ALA A 42 -13.51 -3.29 -4.70
C ALA A 42 -12.52 -4.28 -4.07
N THR A 43 -12.97 -5.07 -3.10
CA THR A 43 -12.25 -6.25 -2.61
C THR A 43 -12.41 -7.37 -3.62
N LYS A 44 -11.38 -7.51 -4.47
CA LYS A 44 -11.19 -8.68 -5.34
C LYS A 44 -10.96 -9.92 -4.46
N PRO A 45 -11.66 -11.05 -4.69
CA PRO A 45 -11.39 -12.28 -3.96
C PRO A 45 -10.01 -12.81 -4.35
N ALA A 46 -9.17 -13.06 -3.34
CA ALA A 46 -7.88 -13.69 -3.49
C ALA A 46 -8.07 -15.14 -3.92
N THR A 47 -7.90 -15.39 -5.22
CA THR A 47 -7.77 -16.74 -5.79
C THR A 47 -6.53 -17.41 -5.22
N ALA A 48 -6.70 -18.66 -4.85
CA ALA A 48 -5.71 -19.55 -4.27
C ALA A 48 -4.39 -19.60 -5.05
N ALA A 49 -3.33 -19.84 -4.28
CA ALA A 49 -1.95 -19.91 -4.68
C ALA A 49 -1.68 -20.91 -5.82
N ALA A 50 -1.15 -20.41 -6.93
CA ALA A 50 -0.22 -21.15 -7.77
C ALA A 50 1.20 -20.81 -7.30
N LEU A 51 1.92 -21.81 -6.82
CA LEU A 51 3.37 -21.78 -6.62
C LEU A 51 4.05 -21.35 -7.93
N PRO A 52 4.87 -20.28 -7.98
CA PRO A 52 5.76 -20.10 -9.11
C PRO A 52 6.89 -21.13 -8.98
N ALA A 53 6.80 -22.17 -9.80
CA ALA A 53 7.95 -22.98 -10.17
C ALA A 53 9.09 -22.06 -10.62
N THR A 54 10.28 -22.28 -10.05
CA THR A 54 11.59 -22.08 -10.68
C THR A 54 11.60 -21.07 -11.83
N ALA A 55 11.64 -19.79 -11.49
CA ALA A 55 12.00 -18.75 -12.44
C ALA A 55 13.45 -19.00 -12.88
N SER A 56 13.60 -19.54 -14.07
CA SER A 56 14.82 -19.46 -14.87
C SER A 56 15.42 -18.05 -14.77
N PRO A 57 16.76 -17.90 -14.81
CA PRO A 57 17.40 -16.59 -14.85
C PRO A 57 16.83 -15.81 -16.04
N ARG A 58 15.95 -14.85 -15.76
CA ARG A 58 15.41 -13.93 -16.75
C ARG A 58 16.60 -13.15 -17.27
N ALA A 59 17.03 -13.47 -18.49
CA ALA A 59 18.00 -12.68 -19.23
C ALA A 59 17.60 -11.21 -19.11
N LEU A 60 18.45 -10.43 -18.45
CA LEU A 60 18.32 -8.98 -18.39
C LEU A 60 18.09 -8.49 -19.82
N PRO A 61 16.95 -7.83 -20.13
CA PRO A 61 16.82 -7.19 -21.42
C PRO A 61 18.00 -6.22 -21.53
N ALA A 62 18.80 -6.38 -22.58
CA ALA A 62 19.88 -5.48 -22.92
C ALA A 62 19.33 -4.05 -22.86
N ALA A 63 19.65 -3.34 -21.78
CA ALA A 63 19.22 -1.97 -21.56
C ALA A 63 19.90 -1.16 -22.67
N LYS A 64 19.11 -0.86 -23.71
CA LYS A 64 19.45 0.09 -24.75
C LYS A 64 19.67 1.41 -24.04
N SER A 65 20.93 1.66 -23.67
CA SER A 65 21.36 2.86 -22.96
C SER A 65 21.03 4.06 -23.86
N PRO A 66 20.06 4.93 -23.50
CA PRO A 66 19.94 6.19 -24.20
C PRO A 66 21.15 7.01 -23.78
N ALA A 67 22.14 7.10 -24.66
CA ALA A 67 23.22 8.08 -24.61
C ALA A 67 22.63 9.48 -24.79
N ALA A 68 21.78 9.91 -23.86
CA ALA A 68 21.38 11.28 -23.71
C ALA A 68 22.54 11.98 -23.01
N THR A 69 23.39 12.61 -23.81
CA THR A 69 24.38 13.61 -23.38
C THR A 69 23.66 14.71 -22.61
N ARG A 70 23.41 14.48 -21.31
CA ARG A 70 23.01 15.53 -20.39
C ARG A 70 24.23 16.39 -20.15
N SER A 71 24.36 17.44 -20.94
CA SER A 71 25.21 18.58 -20.60
C SER A 71 24.66 19.21 -19.34
N TYR A 72 25.18 18.80 -18.18
CA TYR A 72 24.91 19.49 -16.93
C TYR A 72 25.57 20.87 -17.03
N PRO A 73 24.83 21.98 -16.88
CA PRO A 73 25.46 23.28 -16.77
C PRO A 73 26.35 23.24 -15.55
N VAL A 74 27.66 23.40 -15.76
CA VAL A 74 28.65 23.58 -14.70
C VAL A 74 28.33 24.92 -14.07
N SER A 75 27.47 24.91 -13.05
CA SER A 75 27.13 26.09 -12.26
C SER A 75 28.41 26.51 -11.53
N SER A 76 29.09 27.53 -12.04
CA SER A 76 30.37 28.06 -11.56
C SER A 76 30.29 28.83 -10.24
N ASN A 77 29.20 28.67 -9.48
CA ASN A 77 29.02 29.28 -8.17
C ASN A 77 29.64 28.38 -7.09
N LEU A 78 30.94 28.12 -7.20
CA LEU A 78 31.71 27.55 -6.09
C LEU A 78 31.87 28.63 -5.03
N SER A 79 31.08 28.58 -3.96
CA SER A 79 31.34 29.37 -2.76
C SER A 79 32.77 29.11 -2.29
N THR A 80 33.62 30.13 -2.42
CA THR A 80 35.02 30.17 -1.98
C THR A 80 35.13 30.29 -0.47
N THR A 81 34.32 29.54 0.27
CA THR A 81 34.52 29.39 1.71
C THR A 81 35.77 28.53 1.86
N PRO A 82 36.82 29.00 2.57
CA PRO A 82 38.04 28.22 2.74
C PRO A 82 37.66 26.85 3.30
N PRO A 83 38.19 25.75 2.72
CA PRO A 83 37.83 24.40 3.15
C PRO A 83 38.17 24.30 4.62
N THR A 84 37.14 24.20 5.46
CA THR A 84 37.33 23.74 6.83
C THR A 84 37.99 22.37 6.71
N ASP A 85 39.11 22.14 7.39
CA ASP A 85 39.84 20.87 7.39
C ASP A 85 38.93 19.75 7.90
N LEU A 86 38.11 19.23 6.99
CA LEU A 86 37.18 18.16 7.22
C LEU A 86 38.01 16.89 7.26
N SER A 87 38.29 16.42 8.48
CA SER A 87 38.88 15.11 8.66
C SER A 87 37.96 14.04 8.04
N LEU A 88 38.56 12.97 7.51
CA LEU A 88 37.82 11.86 6.91
C LEU A 88 36.73 11.31 7.86
N ALA A 89 37.04 11.24 9.16
CA ALA A 89 36.10 10.78 10.17
C ALA A 89 34.85 11.68 10.26
N VAL A 90 35.02 13.01 10.22
CA VAL A 90 33.90 13.96 10.22
C VAL A 90 33.08 13.82 8.93
N ALA A 91 33.74 13.68 7.77
CA ALA A 91 33.06 13.48 6.49
C ALA A 91 32.19 12.21 6.50
N ILE A 92 32.72 11.09 7.00
CA ILE A 92 31.96 9.83 7.15
C ILE A 92 30.78 10.01 8.11
N SER A 93 31.00 10.65 9.26
CA SER A 93 29.93 10.86 10.25
C SER A 93 28.79 11.70 9.68
N LYS A 94 29.12 12.72 8.87
CA LYS A 94 28.15 13.62 8.24
C LYS A 94 27.41 12.92 7.11
N ALA A 95 28.10 12.10 6.32
CA ALA A 95 27.50 11.29 5.27
C ALA A 95 26.52 10.25 5.85
N LEU A 96 26.92 9.52 6.90
CA LEU A 96 26.04 8.53 7.53
C LEU A 96 24.78 9.17 8.12
N LYS A 97 24.91 10.34 8.77
CA LYS A 97 23.76 11.06 9.36
C LYS A 97 22.79 11.64 8.34
N LYS A 98 23.26 12.05 7.15
CA LYS A 98 22.46 12.76 6.15
C LYS A 98 22.20 11.96 4.86
N SER A 99 22.67 10.72 4.76
CA SER A 99 22.50 9.94 3.54
C SER A 99 21.04 9.50 3.33
N PRO A 100 20.43 9.79 2.17
CA PRO A 100 19.08 9.33 1.85
C PRO A 100 18.95 7.80 1.88
N SER A 101 20.01 7.07 1.53
CA SER A 101 20.03 5.60 1.57
C SER A 101 19.82 5.06 2.99
N MET A 102 20.41 5.67 4.02
CA MET A 102 20.20 5.27 5.40
C MET A 102 18.77 5.55 5.87
N THR A 103 18.19 6.69 5.45
CA THR A 103 16.77 7.01 5.75
C THR A 103 15.82 5.99 5.12
N ILE A 104 16.04 5.62 3.86
CA ILE A 104 15.24 4.60 3.17
C ILE A 104 15.38 3.25 3.88
N ALA A 105 16.60 2.87 4.28
CA ALA A 105 16.84 1.63 5.00
C ALA A 105 16.15 1.60 6.39
N THR A 106 16.15 2.71 7.13
CA THR A 106 15.40 2.79 8.40
C THR A 106 13.90 2.64 8.20
N LEU A 107 13.33 3.28 7.17
CA LEU A 107 11.91 3.15 6.84
C LEU A 107 11.55 1.71 6.45
N LYS A 108 12.46 1.01 5.76
CA LYS A 108 12.27 -0.41 5.40
C LYS A 108 12.22 -1.32 6.63
N ILE A 109 13.03 -1.05 7.65
CA ILE A 109 12.99 -1.78 8.92
C ILE A 109 11.65 -1.52 9.63
N GLU A 110 11.20 -0.26 9.66
CA GLU A 110 9.92 0.10 10.28
C GLU A 110 8.73 -0.57 9.57
N ASP A 111 8.66 -0.49 8.23
CA ASP A 111 7.64 -1.19 7.43
C ASP A 111 7.67 -2.70 7.70
N SER A 112 8.86 -3.32 7.74
CA SER A 112 8.99 -4.76 8.04
C SER A 112 8.49 -5.11 9.45
N ARG A 113 8.70 -4.24 10.44
CA ARG A 113 8.18 -4.40 11.81
C ARG A 113 6.67 -4.24 11.85
N GLN A 114 6.12 -3.24 11.18
CA GLN A 114 4.66 -3.04 11.08
C GLN A 114 3.98 -4.24 10.42
N ARG A 115 4.58 -4.82 9.38
CA ARG A 115 4.10 -6.07 8.75
C ARG A 115 4.14 -7.24 9.72
N LEU A 116 5.21 -7.39 10.50
CA LEU A 116 5.30 -8.43 11.53
C LEU A 116 4.20 -8.26 12.60
N GLU A 117 3.92 -7.03 13.03
CA GLU A 117 2.85 -6.74 13.98
C GLU A 117 1.46 -7.01 13.39
N ALA A 118 1.23 -6.64 12.13
CA ALA A 118 -0.01 -6.95 11.42
C ALA A 118 -0.25 -8.47 11.36
N GLU A 119 0.78 -9.27 11.07
CA GLU A 119 0.65 -10.74 11.10
C GLU A 119 0.42 -11.28 12.51
N ARG A 120 1.02 -10.69 13.55
CA ARG A 120 0.73 -11.08 14.94
C ARG A 120 -0.73 -10.83 15.31
N ARG A 121 -1.32 -9.74 14.82
CA ARG A 121 -2.74 -9.44 15.03
C ARG A 121 -3.67 -10.46 14.35
N ASN A 122 -3.20 -11.17 13.33
CA ASN A 122 -3.99 -12.23 12.69
C ASN A 122 -4.18 -13.49 13.57
N ILE A 123 -3.41 -13.64 14.66
CA ILE A 123 -3.65 -14.72 15.64
C ILE A 123 -4.90 -14.43 16.48
N LEU A 124 -5.21 -13.17 16.71
CA LEU A 124 -6.32 -12.78 17.58
C LEU A 124 -7.67 -12.95 16.87
N PRO A 125 -8.75 -13.22 17.63
CA PRO A 125 -10.09 -13.20 17.07
C PRO A 125 -10.39 -11.86 16.40
N LYS A 126 -10.98 -11.90 15.20
CA LYS A 126 -11.42 -10.71 14.47
C LYS A 126 -12.89 -10.46 14.77
N PHE A 127 -13.17 -9.26 15.25
CA PHE A 127 -14.53 -8.78 15.47
C PHE A 127 -14.89 -7.82 14.33
N THR A 128 -15.93 -8.15 13.59
CA THR A 128 -16.47 -7.25 12.55
C THR A 128 -17.92 -6.94 12.87
N LEU A 129 -18.20 -5.66 13.10
CA LEU A 129 -19.55 -5.14 13.23
C LEU A 129 -19.98 -4.56 11.90
N SER A 130 -21.02 -5.13 11.31
CA SER A 130 -21.64 -4.65 10.09
C SER A 130 -23.01 -4.09 10.44
N ALA A 131 -23.27 -2.84 10.07
CA ALA A 131 -24.59 -2.22 10.19
C ALA A 131 -25.04 -1.83 8.79
N ASN A 132 -26.16 -2.40 8.35
CA ASN A 132 -26.78 -2.09 7.07
C ASN A 132 -28.16 -1.48 7.32
N VAL A 133 -28.38 -0.27 6.81
CA VAL A 133 -29.68 0.40 6.83
C VAL A 133 -30.12 0.54 5.39
N MET A 134 -31.12 -0.27 5.02
CA MET A 134 -31.73 -0.22 3.69
C MET A 134 -33.07 0.49 3.80
N ARG A 135 -33.25 1.52 2.96
CA ARG A 135 -34.54 2.15 2.72
C ARG A 135 -35.05 1.67 1.38
N TRP A 136 -36.25 1.13 1.36
CA TRP A 136 -36.92 0.72 0.13
C TRP A 136 -37.87 1.81 -0.34
N ASP A 137 -38.02 1.97 -1.65
CA ASP A 137 -38.92 2.98 -2.21
C ASP A 137 -40.41 2.59 -2.05
N SER A 138 -40.69 1.30 -1.88
CA SER A 138 -42.03 0.77 -1.61
C SER A 138 -42.00 -0.41 -0.64
N ALA A 139 -43.05 -0.53 0.18
CA ALA A 139 -43.31 -1.75 0.95
C ALA A 139 -43.69 -2.86 -0.04
N LEU A 140 -43.04 -4.01 0.05
CA LEU A 140 -43.42 -5.17 -0.76
C LEU A 140 -44.76 -5.69 -0.22
N GLN A 141 -45.84 -5.36 -0.92
CA GLN A 141 -47.17 -5.85 -0.62
C GLN A 141 -47.46 -7.02 -1.55
N PHE A 142 -47.61 -8.21 -0.97
CA PHE A 142 -48.06 -9.38 -1.71
C PHE A 142 -49.58 -9.45 -1.60
N SER A 143 -50.28 -8.86 -2.56
CA SER A 143 -51.71 -9.10 -2.72
C SER A 143 -51.87 -10.29 -3.68
N LEU A 144 -52.24 -11.46 -3.17
CA LEU A 144 -52.91 -12.42 -4.03
C LEU A 144 -54.23 -11.73 -4.38
N GLY A 145 -54.42 -11.38 -5.65
CA GLY A 145 -55.62 -10.71 -6.09
C GLY A 145 -56.85 -11.40 -5.50
N THR A 146 -57.81 -10.59 -5.03
CA THR A 146 -59.10 -11.13 -4.60
C THR A 146 -59.56 -12.11 -5.66
N PRO A 147 -59.86 -13.37 -5.31
CA PRO A 147 -60.33 -14.33 -6.29
C PRO A 147 -61.54 -13.67 -6.94
N THR A 148 -61.37 -13.29 -8.20
CA THR A 148 -62.48 -12.75 -8.97
C THR A 148 -63.46 -13.89 -8.98
N THR A 149 -64.57 -13.70 -8.27
CA THR A 149 -65.78 -14.51 -8.35
C THR A 149 -66.30 -14.38 -9.76
N THR A 150 -65.56 -14.95 -10.70
CA THR A 150 -66.07 -15.34 -12.01
C THR A 150 -67.18 -16.30 -11.65
N THR A 151 -68.41 -15.80 -11.81
CA THR A 151 -69.63 -16.54 -11.54
C THR A 151 -69.46 -17.93 -12.15
N PRO A 152 -69.50 -18.99 -11.34
CA PRO A 152 -69.26 -20.33 -11.85
C PRO A 152 -70.28 -20.62 -12.96
N PRO A 153 -69.86 -21.26 -14.06
CA PRO A 153 -70.82 -21.75 -15.05
C PRO A 153 -71.85 -22.63 -14.35
N ALA A 154 -73.13 -22.47 -14.71
CA ALA A 154 -74.30 -22.97 -13.98
C ALA A 154 -74.37 -24.51 -13.80
N ASP A 155 -73.44 -25.25 -14.40
CA ASP A 155 -73.41 -26.72 -14.41
C ASP A 155 -72.40 -27.32 -13.42
N CYS A 156 -71.89 -26.55 -12.46
CA CYS A 156 -71.00 -27.09 -11.43
C CYS A 156 -71.81 -27.54 -10.19
N PRO A 157 -71.85 -28.84 -9.84
CA PRO A 157 -72.53 -29.33 -8.65
C PRO A 157 -71.89 -28.73 -7.39
N ILE A 158 -72.78 -28.21 -6.54
CA ILE A 158 -72.56 -27.48 -5.29
C ILE A 158 -71.37 -28.06 -4.50
N GLY A 159 -70.21 -27.40 -4.54
CA GLY A 159 -69.07 -27.72 -3.67
C GLY A 159 -67.67 -27.57 -4.25
N CYS A 160 -67.50 -27.46 -5.57
CA CYS A 160 -66.15 -27.59 -6.15
C CYS A 160 -65.25 -26.33 -6.12
N LEU A 161 -65.76 -25.13 -5.86
CA LEU A 161 -64.92 -23.90 -5.92
C LEU A 161 -65.07 -22.92 -4.75
N THR A 162 -66.05 -23.09 -3.86
CA THR A 162 -66.20 -22.22 -2.68
C THR A 162 -65.18 -22.53 -1.58
N PHE A 163 -64.71 -23.77 -1.49
CA PHE A 163 -63.72 -24.18 -0.48
C PHE A 163 -62.40 -23.41 -0.59
N LEU A 164 -61.87 -23.17 -1.81
CA LEU A 164 -60.65 -22.37 -1.94
C LEU A 164 -60.89 -20.88 -1.64
N GLY A 165 -62.06 -20.33 -1.96
CA GLY A 165 -62.38 -18.92 -1.67
C GLY A 165 -62.51 -18.61 -0.19
N GLU A 166 -63.06 -19.55 0.60
CA GLU A 166 -63.21 -19.41 2.06
C GLU A 166 -61.97 -19.86 2.85
N LEU A 167 -61.24 -20.88 2.38
CA LEU A 167 -59.99 -21.33 3.02
C LEU A 167 -58.84 -20.32 2.82
N PHE A 168 -58.83 -19.59 1.70
CA PHE A 168 -57.93 -18.45 1.46
C PHE A 168 -58.60 -17.09 1.70
N GLY A 169 -59.75 -17.09 2.41
CA GLY A 169 -60.53 -15.91 2.73
C GLY A 169 -59.64 -14.77 3.21
N SER A 170 -59.45 -13.79 2.33
CA SER A 170 -58.67 -12.57 2.51
C SER A 170 -57.56 -12.67 3.57
N PHE A 171 -56.52 -13.46 3.29
CA PHE A 171 -55.26 -13.27 4.00
C PHE A 171 -54.73 -11.88 3.61
N ASP A 172 -55.09 -10.88 4.39
CA ASP A 172 -54.38 -9.60 4.42
C ASP A 172 -53.01 -9.91 5.03
N MET A 173 -52.10 -10.41 4.17
CA MET A 173 -50.73 -10.69 4.55
C MET A 173 -50.08 -9.34 4.81
N GLY A 174 -50.18 -8.88 6.07
CA GLY A 174 -49.59 -7.63 6.53
C GLY A 174 -48.16 -7.47 6.00
N ASN A 175 -47.78 -6.22 5.72
CA ASN A 175 -46.54 -5.84 5.02
C ASN A 175 -45.38 -6.84 5.25
N LEU A 176 -45.08 -7.67 4.24
CA LEU A 176 -44.01 -8.68 4.34
C LEU A 176 -42.64 -8.04 4.59
N ARG A 177 -42.48 -6.76 4.22
CA ARG A 177 -41.26 -6.01 4.48
C ARG A 177 -41.53 -4.53 4.68
N ASP A 178 -40.97 -3.99 5.75
CA ASP A 178 -41.06 -2.58 6.10
C ASP A 178 -40.16 -1.71 5.20
N ILE A 179 -40.52 -0.43 5.04
CA ILE A 179 -39.80 0.56 4.21
C ILE A 179 -38.37 0.76 4.72
N TYR A 180 -38.16 0.63 6.02
CA TYR A 180 -36.86 0.71 6.66
C TYR A 180 -36.47 -0.65 7.21
N THR A 181 -35.38 -1.21 6.71
CA THR A 181 -34.80 -2.45 7.23
C THR A 181 -33.42 -2.14 7.80
N GLN A 182 -33.23 -2.45 9.07
CA GLN A 182 -31.97 -2.29 9.77
C GLN A 182 -31.44 -3.68 10.12
N GLN A 183 -30.22 -3.97 9.70
CA GLN A 183 -29.54 -5.22 10.01
C GLN A 183 -28.22 -4.90 10.72
N TYR A 184 -28.09 -5.40 11.94
CA TYR A 184 -26.86 -5.37 12.71
C TYR A 184 -26.30 -6.79 12.74
N THR A 185 -25.06 -6.97 12.33
CA THR A 185 -24.40 -8.28 12.30
C THR A 185 -23.03 -8.14 12.94
N VAL A 186 -22.87 -8.78 14.10
CA VAL A 186 -21.58 -8.96 14.76
C VAL A 186 -21.05 -10.33 14.35
N GLN A 187 -19.89 -10.36 13.71
CA GLN A 187 -19.20 -11.61 13.38
C GLN A 187 -17.90 -11.68 14.17
N VAL A 188 -17.69 -12.82 14.83
CA VAL A 188 -16.43 -13.16 15.49
C VAL A 188 -15.80 -14.30 14.69
N ALA A 189 -14.66 -14.03 14.06
CA ALA A 189 -13.93 -15.03 13.30
C ALA A 189 -12.64 -15.42 14.04
N GLN A 190 -12.52 -16.69 14.43
CA GLN A 190 -11.31 -17.25 15.03
C GLN A 190 -10.76 -18.38 14.15
N PRO A 191 -9.55 -18.23 13.58
CA PRO A 191 -8.95 -19.29 12.77
C PRO A 191 -8.36 -20.38 13.67
N ILE A 192 -9.12 -21.45 13.95
CA ILE A 192 -8.64 -22.57 14.78
C ILE A 192 -7.72 -23.48 13.95
N THR A 193 -8.13 -23.83 12.73
CA THR A 193 -7.38 -24.76 11.86
C THR A 193 -6.18 -24.11 11.14
N GLY A 194 -6.16 -22.78 11.01
CA GLY A 194 -5.10 -22.02 10.34
C GLY A 194 -3.95 -21.57 11.24
N ALA A 195 -4.01 -21.82 12.55
CA ALA A 195 -3.07 -21.26 13.53
C ALA A 195 -1.60 -21.61 13.23
N PHE A 196 -1.33 -22.86 12.83
CA PHE A 196 0.03 -23.30 12.50
C PHE A 196 0.61 -22.55 11.29
N ALA A 197 -0.19 -22.34 10.24
CA ALA A 197 0.23 -21.57 9.07
C ALA A 197 0.54 -20.12 9.45
N ILE A 198 -0.28 -19.50 10.30
CA ILE A 198 -0.05 -18.14 10.81
C ILE A 198 1.26 -18.06 11.60
N LEU A 199 1.55 -19.05 12.45
CA LEU A 199 2.82 -19.11 13.19
C LEU A 199 4.03 -19.22 12.27
N GLN A 200 3.94 -19.99 11.18
CA GLN A 200 5.00 -20.06 10.18
C GLN A 200 5.19 -18.72 9.47
N MET A 201 4.10 -18.04 9.10
CA MET A 201 4.17 -16.70 8.51
C MET A 201 4.83 -15.69 9.44
N ILE A 202 4.54 -15.73 10.74
CA ILE A 202 5.20 -14.85 11.74
C ILE A 202 6.70 -15.15 11.82
N LYS A 203 7.10 -16.43 11.76
CA LYS A 203 8.53 -16.80 11.72
C LYS A 203 9.20 -16.25 10.46
N ALA A 204 8.54 -16.37 9.30
CA ALA A 204 9.04 -15.79 8.05
C ALA A 204 9.19 -14.26 8.16
N ARG A 205 8.17 -13.54 8.67
CA ARG A 205 8.25 -12.09 8.89
C ARG A 205 9.36 -11.67 9.85
N LYS A 206 9.67 -12.47 10.86
CA LYS A 206 10.82 -12.20 11.75
C LYS A 206 12.14 -12.27 10.97
N ILE A 207 12.26 -13.18 10.01
CA ILE A 207 13.43 -13.25 9.12
C ILE A 207 13.47 -12.02 8.22
N ASP A 208 12.33 -11.59 7.66
CA ASP A 208 12.25 -10.37 6.83
C ASP A 208 12.77 -9.13 7.58
N VAL A 209 12.42 -8.96 8.86
CA VAL A 209 12.94 -7.87 9.70
C VAL A 209 14.46 -7.95 9.83
N LYS A 210 15.02 -9.13 10.07
CA LYS A 210 16.48 -9.32 10.15
C LYS A 210 17.17 -9.04 8.81
N VAL A 211 16.57 -9.42 7.69
CA VAL A 211 17.08 -9.12 6.36
C VAL A 211 17.13 -7.61 6.15
N ALA A 212 16.06 -6.88 6.51
CA ALA A 212 16.05 -5.42 6.43
C ALA A 212 17.13 -4.76 7.32
N GLU A 213 17.40 -5.32 8.50
CA GLU A 213 18.48 -4.86 9.38
C GLU A 213 19.88 -5.10 8.76
N LEU A 214 20.10 -6.24 8.12
CA LEU A 214 21.36 -6.53 7.41
C LEU A 214 21.55 -5.62 6.18
N GLU A 215 20.49 -5.36 5.41
CA GLU A 215 20.54 -4.43 4.30
C GLU A 215 20.85 -2.99 4.74
N GLN A 216 20.37 -2.57 5.92
CA GLN A 216 20.74 -1.29 6.50
C GLN A 216 22.24 -1.23 6.81
N GLN A 217 22.80 -2.29 7.41
CA GLN A 217 24.24 -2.38 7.68
C GLN A 217 25.05 -2.31 6.38
N LEU A 218 24.64 -3.06 5.35
CA LEU A 218 25.28 -3.04 4.05
C LEU A 218 25.22 -1.65 3.40
N SER A 219 24.08 -0.97 3.49
CA SER A 219 23.91 0.42 3.03
C SER A 219 24.83 1.39 3.77
N ALA A 220 25.04 1.19 5.08
CA ALA A 220 25.98 1.98 5.86
C ALA A 220 27.43 1.76 5.41
N HIS A 221 27.82 0.51 5.14
CA HIS A 221 29.15 0.20 4.60
C HIS A 221 29.36 0.83 3.23
N GLU A 222 28.39 0.71 2.32
CA GLU A 222 28.46 1.31 0.99
C GLU A 222 28.59 2.84 1.05
N ALA A 223 27.82 3.49 1.92
CA ALA A 223 27.92 4.93 2.14
C ALA A 223 29.31 5.34 2.66
N ARG A 224 29.92 4.55 3.57
CA ARG A 224 31.29 4.78 4.03
C ARG A 224 32.29 4.66 2.87
N TYR A 225 32.23 3.58 2.09
CA TYR A 225 33.14 3.37 0.96
C TYR A 225 33.04 4.49 -0.08
N LYS A 226 31.83 4.90 -0.45
CA LYS A 226 31.61 6.02 -1.38
C LYS A 226 32.18 7.33 -0.83
N THR A 227 32.00 7.59 0.46
CA THR A 227 32.54 8.81 1.11
C THR A 227 34.07 8.80 1.14
N ILE A 228 34.70 7.66 1.46
CA ILE A 228 36.15 7.51 1.46
C ILE A 228 36.71 7.73 0.05
N ALA A 229 36.11 7.10 -0.96
CA ALA A 229 36.53 7.25 -2.35
C ALA A 229 36.44 8.70 -2.82
N ALA A 230 35.31 9.37 -2.54
CA ALA A 230 35.13 10.79 -2.89
C ALA A 230 36.13 11.70 -2.17
N TYR A 231 36.45 11.42 -0.90
CA TYR A 231 37.45 12.17 -0.14
C TYR A 231 38.85 12.06 -0.76
N ILE A 232 39.28 10.84 -1.11
CA ILE A 232 40.58 10.61 -1.76
C ILE A 232 40.64 11.31 -3.12
N GLN A 233 39.57 11.23 -3.92
CA GLN A 233 39.48 11.93 -5.21
C GLN A 233 39.57 13.45 -5.04
N ALA A 234 38.94 14.01 -4.00
CA ALA A 234 39.03 15.44 -3.70
C ALA A 234 40.47 15.84 -3.34
N LEU A 235 41.18 15.05 -2.52
CA LEU A 235 42.59 15.30 -2.20
C LEU A 235 43.48 15.27 -3.44
N GLN A 236 43.28 14.27 -4.32
CA GLN A 236 44.01 14.19 -5.59
C GLN A 236 43.77 15.41 -6.48
N ALA A 237 42.52 15.85 -6.62
CA ALA A 237 42.17 17.03 -7.40
C ALA A 237 42.83 18.31 -6.85
N MET A 238 42.93 18.45 -5.52
CA MET A 238 43.64 19.56 -4.89
C MET A 238 45.15 19.56 -5.22
N GLU A 239 45.78 18.39 -5.24
CA GLU A 239 47.19 18.26 -5.63
C GLU A 239 47.41 18.57 -7.11
N TYR A 240 46.55 18.06 -8.00
CA TYR A 240 46.61 18.43 -9.42
C TYR A 240 46.46 19.94 -9.63
N LEU A 241 45.56 20.59 -8.89
CA LEU A 241 45.38 22.03 -8.95
C LEU A 241 46.65 22.78 -8.51
N LYS A 242 47.33 22.33 -7.45
CA LYS A 242 48.62 22.89 -7.03
C LYS A 242 49.68 22.76 -8.13
N ILE A 243 49.76 21.60 -8.79
CA ILE A 243 50.69 21.36 -9.90
C ILE A 243 50.35 22.30 -11.07
N THR A 244 49.09 22.39 -11.48
CA THR A 244 48.65 23.26 -12.58
C THR A 244 48.95 24.73 -12.30
N ARG A 245 48.73 25.22 -11.07
CA ARG A 245 49.10 26.60 -10.68
C ARG A 245 50.60 26.86 -10.79
N LYS A 246 51.44 25.88 -10.42
CA LYS A 246 52.90 25.98 -10.61
C LYS A 246 53.27 26.00 -12.08
N SER A 247 52.67 25.14 -12.90
CA SER A 247 52.88 25.12 -14.35
C SER A 247 52.44 26.42 -15.03
N GLU A 248 51.32 27.00 -14.62
CA GLU A 248 50.86 28.30 -15.10
C GLU A 248 51.86 29.42 -14.75
N ALA A 249 52.38 29.42 -13.52
CA ALA A 249 53.39 30.38 -13.10
C ALA A 249 54.68 30.26 -13.94
N LEU A 250 55.12 29.03 -14.24
CA LEU A 250 56.28 28.77 -15.11
C LEU A 250 56.04 29.25 -16.54
N ILE A 251 54.89 28.92 -17.14
CA ILE A 251 54.53 29.38 -18.49
C ILE A 251 54.53 30.92 -18.55
N ARG A 252 53.98 31.58 -17.52
CA ARG A 252 54.01 33.05 -17.41
C ARG A 252 55.44 33.60 -17.34
N GLN A 253 56.35 32.91 -16.65
CA GLN A 253 57.77 33.30 -16.61
C GLN A 253 58.46 33.14 -17.97
N HIS A 254 58.23 32.02 -18.67
CA HIS A 254 58.76 31.81 -20.03
C HIS A 254 58.23 32.86 -21.02
N LEU A 255 56.94 33.19 -20.94
CA LEU A 255 56.32 34.22 -21.78
C LEU A 255 56.95 35.60 -21.54
N LYS A 256 57.13 35.99 -20.26
CA LYS A 256 57.83 37.24 -19.92
C LYS A 256 59.26 37.27 -20.47
N ARG A 257 60.00 36.17 -20.37
CA ARG A 257 61.37 36.08 -20.90
C ARG A 257 61.41 36.17 -22.42
N ALA A 258 60.50 35.49 -23.12
CA ALA A 258 60.38 35.59 -24.58
C ALA A 258 60.05 37.02 -25.04
N GLN A 259 59.15 37.70 -24.32
CA GLN A 259 58.84 39.12 -24.59
C GLN A 259 60.05 40.04 -24.41
N LEU A 260 60.93 39.76 -23.45
CA LEU A 260 62.16 40.53 -23.28
C LEU A 260 63.14 40.31 -24.43
N PHE A 261 63.32 39.06 -24.89
CA PHE A 261 64.18 38.77 -26.05
C PHE A 261 63.65 39.41 -27.34
N TYR A 262 62.33 39.39 -27.54
CA TYR A 262 61.69 40.08 -28.67
C TYR A 262 61.95 41.59 -28.63
N LYS A 263 61.81 42.23 -27.46
CA LYS A 263 62.07 43.67 -27.30
C LYS A 263 63.56 44.05 -27.47
N ALA A 264 64.47 43.11 -27.23
CA ALA A 264 65.90 43.32 -27.39
C ALA A 264 66.37 43.14 -28.85
N ASP A 265 65.46 42.84 -29.78
CA ASP A 265 65.74 42.60 -31.21
C ASP A 265 66.74 41.45 -31.47
N VAL A 266 66.85 40.52 -30.52
CA VAL A 266 67.73 39.33 -30.62
C VAL A 266 67.04 38.20 -31.42
N LEU A 267 65.74 38.33 -31.67
CA LEU A 267 64.90 37.40 -32.41
C LEU A 267 64.11 38.17 -33.47
N SER A 268 64.82 38.80 -34.41
CA SER A 268 64.26 39.22 -35.71
C SER A 268 64.84 38.37 -36.84
#